data_AF-A0A954FFC4-F1
#
_entry.id   AF-A0A954FFC4-F1
#
_cell.length_a   1.000
_cell.length_b   1.000
_cell.length_c   1.000
_cell.angle_alpha   90.00
_cell.angle_beta   90.00
_cell.angle_gamma   90.00
#
_symmetry.space_group_name_H-M   'P 1'
#
loop_
_entity.id
_entity.type
_entity.pdbx_description
1 polymer ?
#
loop_
_entity_poly.entity_id
_entity_poly.type
_entity_poly.pdbx_seq_one_letter_code
_entity_poly.pdbx_strand_id
1 'polypeptide(L)'
;KLITESQLLSDKLKRGSSLPDVIRGSKYYPSFIKKMLIKDVHQNHLVRIFSEISRVYQTRVSNRIDWAKRIIPVTLLVLVAGGITASYAVIVFLPFVELLKMLGSPTL
;
A
#
# COMPACT_ATOMS: atom_id res chain seq x y z
N LYS A 1 -11.32 -6.90 -11.57
CA LYS A 1 -10.51 -6.77 -12.82
C LYS A 1 -9.49 -7.89 -12.97
N LEU A 2 -8.59 -8.13 -12.00
CA LEU A 2 -7.61 -9.24 -12.06
C LEU A 2 -8.24 -10.64 -12.16
N ILE A 3 -9.33 -10.91 -11.43
CA ILE A 3 -9.99 -12.23 -11.42
C ILE A 3 -10.60 -12.56 -12.80
N THR A 4 -11.24 -11.58 -13.43
CA THR A 4 -11.85 -11.70 -14.76
C THR A 4 -10.81 -11.93 -15.86
N GLU A 5 -9.66 -11.25 -15.77
CA GLU A 5 -8.52 -11.46 -16.67
C GLU A 5 -7.91 -12.87 -16.50
N SER A 6 -7.78 -13.36 -15.27
CA SER A 6 -7.28 -14.71 -15.00
C SER A 6 -8.22 -15.80 -15.55
N GLN A 7 -9.53 -15.56 -15.52
CA GLN A 7 -10.53 -16.43 -16.14
C GLN A 7 -10.40 -16.43 -17.67
N LEU A 8 -10.28 -15.26 -18.30
CA LEU A 8 -10.05 -15.13 -19.74
C LEU A 8 -8.74 -15.78 -20.21
N LEU A 9 -7.68 -15.69 -19.40
CA LEU A 9 -6.42 -16.40 -19.64
C LEU A 9 -6.62 -17.91 -19.55
N SER A 10 -7.33 -18.40 -18.53
CA SER A 10 -7.59 -19.84 -18.36
C SER A 10 -8.38 -20.41 -19.54
N ASP A 11 -9.37 -19.67 -20.05
CA ASP A 11 -10.14 -20.11 -21.20
C ASP A 11 -9.32 -20.13 -22.50
N LYS A 12 -8.42 -19.16 -22.70
CA LYS A 12 -7.49 -19.18 -23.85
C LYS A 12 -6.50 -20.34 -23.78
N LEU A 13 -6.06 -20.69 -22.58
CA LEU A 13 -5.17 -21.83 -22.35
C LEU A 13 -5.87 -23.18 -22.56
N LYS A 14 -7.11 -23.32 -22.09
CA LYS A 14 -7.94 -24.51 -22.34
C LYS A 14 -8.20 -24.75 -23.83
N ARG A 15 -8.24 -23.69 -24.64
CA ARG A 15 -8.40 -23.76 -26.10
C ARG A 15 -7.11 -24.15 -26.85
N GLY A 16 -6.05 -24.54 -26.15
CA GLY A 16 -4.80 -25.01 -26.75
C GLY A 16 -3.82 -23.90 -27.14
N SER A 17 -4.06 -22.66 -26.72
CA SER A 17 -3.11 -21.56 -26.97
C SER A 17 -1.85 -21.74 -26.12
N SER A 18 -0.67 -21.47 -26.69
CA SER A 18 0.59 -21.58 -25.95
C SER A 18 0.63 -20.56 -24.79
N LEU A 19 0.96 -21.05 -23.59
CA LEU A 19 1.09 -20.25 -22.37
C LEU A 19 2.00 -19.01 -22.52
N PRO A 20 3.16 -19.08 -23.21
CA PRO A 20 4.00 -17.90 -23.42
C PRO A 20 3.33 -16.81 -24.28
N ASP A 21 2.49 -17.17 -25.25
CA ASP A 21 1.83 -16.19 -26.13
C ASP A 21 0.71 -15.44 -25.41
N VAL A 22 -0.10 -16.15 -24.62
CA VAL A 22 -1.20 -15.55 -23.85
C VAL A 22 -0.66 -14.62 -22.75
N ILE A 23 0.49 -14.96 -22.15
CA ILE A 23 1.10 -14.18 -21.07
C ILE A 23 1.88 -12.97 -21.58
N ARG A 24 2.48 -13.04 -22.77
CA ARG A 24 3.09 -11.86 -23.40
C ARG A 24 2.04 -10.76 -23.63
N GLY A 25 0.86 -11.15 -24.10
CA GLY A 25 -0.25 -10.23 -24.40
C GLY A 25 -0.96 -9.62 -23.18
N SER A 26 -0.80 -10.16 -21.97
CA SER A 26 -1.53 -9.66 -20.79
C SER A 26 -0.83 -8.45 -20.15
N LYS A 27 -1.50 -7.28 -20.07
CA LYS A 27 -0.91 -6.07 -19.46
C LYS A 27 -0.78 -6.14 -17.93
N TYR A 28 -1.47 -7.06 -17.28
CA TYR A 28 -1.58 -7.12 -15.82
C TYR A 28 -0.46 -7.90 -15.12
N TYR A 29 0.29 -8.74 -15.84
CA TYR A 29 1.39 -9.50 -15.24
C TYR A 29 2.67 -8.66 -15.24
N PRO A 30 3.31 -8.45 -14.07
CA PRO A 30 4.61 -7.81 -14.00
C PRO A 30 5.64 -8.50 -14.91
N SER A 31 6.54 -7.72 -15.49
CA SER A 31 7.55 -8.21 -16.45
C SER A 31 8.41 -9.35 -15.88
N PHE A 32 8.60 -9.38 -14.56
CA PHE A 32 9.28 -10.48 -13.85
C PHE A 32 8.51 -11.81 -13.92
N ILE A 33 7.20 -11.79 -13.65
CA ILE A 33 6.33 -12.99 -13.72
C ILE A 33 6.30 -13.55 -15.14
N LYS A 34 6.21 -12.66 -16.14
CA LYS A 34 6.20 -13.06 -17.55
C LYS A 34 7.48 -13.80 -17.92
N LYS A 35 8.65 -13.26 -17.57
CA LYS A 35 9.95 -13.89 -17.86
C LYS A 35 10.10 -15.25 -17.17
N MET A 36 9.66 -15.36 -15.92
CA MET A 36 9.72 -16.61 -15.15
C MET A 36 8.81 -17.69 -15.75
N LEU A 37 7.58 -17.34 -16.15
CA LEU A 37 6.71 -18.31 -16.81
C LEU A 37 7.19 -18.71 -18.21
N ILE A 38 7.67 -17.75 -19.02
CA ILE A 38 8.11 -18.05 -20.40
C ILE A 38 9.33 -18.97 -20.41
N LYS A 39 10.27 -18.80 -19.46
CA LYS A 39 11.51 -19.57 -19.39
C LYS A 39 11.27 -21.04 -19.01
N ASP A 40 10.35 -21.28 -18.08
CA ASP A 40 10.20 -22.60 -17.45
C ASP A 40 8.89 -23.32 -17.82
N VAL A 41 8.10 -22.77 -18.75
CA VAL A 41 6.92 -23.44 -19.34
C VAL A 41 7.23 -24.84 -19.86
N HIS A 42 8.44 -25.03 -20.39
CA HIS A 42 8.89 -26.33 -20.91
C HIS A 42 9.22 -27.35 -19.81
N GLN A 43 9.42 -26.92 -18.56
CA GLN A 43 9.95 -27.79 -17.51
C GLN A 43 8.88 -28.42 -16.60
N ASN A 44 7.58 -28.31 -16.94
CA ASN A 44 6.47 -28.86 -16.14
C ASN A 44 6.45 -28.42 -14.65
N HIS A 45 7.21 -27.38 -14.30
CA HIS A 45 7.37 -26.86 -12.92
C HIS A 45 6.53 -25.62 -12.62
N LEU A 46 5.51 -25.37 -13.44
CA LEU A 46 4.62 -24.21 -13.34
C LEU A 46 4.00 -24.03 -11.95
N VAL A 47 3.57 -25.12 -11.31
CA VAL A 47 3.01 -25.11 -9.95
C VAL A 47 4.05 -24.60 -8.93
N ARG A 48 5.30 -25.06 -9.06
CA ARG A 48 6.40 -24.65 -8.17
C ARG A 48 6.71 -23.17 -8.32
N ILE A 49 6.72 -22.66 -9.55
CA ILE A 49 6.97 -21.25 -9.87
C ILE A 49 5.88 -20.35 -9.30
N PHE A 50 4.61 -20.71 -9.49
CA PHE A 50 3.50 -19.95 -8.91
C PHE A 50 3.54 -19.95 -7.37
N SER A 51 3.96 -21.06 -6.75
CA SER A 51 4.17 -21.13 -5.30
C SER A 51 5.30 -20.19 -4.85
N GLU A 52 6.43 -20.18 -5.57
CA GLU A 52 7.57 -19.30 -5.31
C GLU A 52 7.17 -17.82 -5.41
N ILE A 53 6.43 -17.47 -6.46
CA ILE A 53 5.88 -16.13 -6.69
C ILE A 53 4.94 -15.72 -5.55
N SER A 54 4.02 -16.62 -5.17
CA SER A 54 3.07 -16.38 -4.08
C SER A 54 3.80 -16.12 -2.77
N ARG A 55 4.85 -16.91 -2.48
CA ARG A 55 5.68 -16.76 -1.28
C ARG A 55 6.37 -15.40 -1.24
N VAL A 56 7.04 -15.01 -2.33
CA VAL A 56 7.72 -13.70 -2.42
C VAL A 56 6.72 -12.55 -2.27
N TYR A 57 5.54 -12.68 -2.86
CA TYR A 57 4.50 -11.65 -2.75
C TYR A 57 3.92 -11.58 -1.33
N GLN A 58 3.65 -12.73 -0.69
CA GLN A 58 3.22 -12.79 0.70
C GLN A 58 4.24 -12.13 1.64
N THR A 59 5.53 -12.41 1.49
CA THR A 59 6.57 -11.78 2.32
C THR A 59 6.61 -10.26 2.13
N ARG A 60 6.47 -9.77 0.89
CA ARG A 60 6.44 -8.33 0.60
C ARG A 60 5.19 -7.64 1.15
N VAL A 61 4.04 -8.32 1.10
CA VAL A 61 2.78 -7.82 1.66
C VAL A 61 2.84 -7.83 3.19
N SER A 62 3.36 -8.90 3.80
CA SER A 62 3.53 -9.00 5.25
C SER A 62 4.39 -7.85 5.78
N ASN A 63 5.56 -7.60 5.18
CA ASN A 63 6.42 -6.48 5.60
C ASN A 63 5.72 -5.11 5.49
N ARG A 64 4.88 -4.90 4.46
CA ARG A 64 4.13 -3.65 4.31
C ARG A 64 3.00 -3.53 5.33
N ILE A 65 2.32 -4.63 5.65
CA ILE A 65 1.29 -4.68 6.67
C ILE A 65 1.90 -4.43 8.06
N ASP A 66 3.05 -5.02 8.36
CA ASP A 66 3.73 -4.83 9.64
C ASP A 66 4.20 -3.38 9.83
N TRP A 67 4.69 -2.76 8.75
CA TRP A 67 5.02 -1.33 8.77
C TRP A 67 3.78 -0.45 8.96
N ALA A 68 2.68 -0.74 8.27
CA ALA A 68 1.41 -0.03 8.44
C ALA A 68 0.84 -0.18 9.85
N LYS A 69 0.85 -1.39 10.40
CA LYS A 69 0.43 -1.68 11.79
C LYS A 69 1.24 -0.89 12.82
N ARG A 70 2.50 -0.58 12.52
CA ARG A 70 3.36 0.20 13.43
C ARG A 70 3.13 1.71 13.32
N ILE A 71 2.84 2.21 12.12
CA ILE A 71 2.65 3.65 11.87
C ILE A 71 1.26 4.15 12.22
N ILE A 72 0.20 3.39 11.93
CA ILE A 72 -1.18 3.77 12.24
C ILE A 72 -1.36 4.20 13.71
N PRO A 73 -0.94 3.41 14.73
CA PRO A 73 -1.14 3.79 16.12
C PRO A 73 -0.31 5.01 16.52
N VAL A 74 0.91 5.15 15.99
CA VAL A 74 1.78 6.30 16.27
C VAL A 74 1.18 7.58 15.70
N THR A 75 0.74 7.55 14.45
CA THR A 75 0.09 8.71 13.81
C THR A 75 -1.20 9.09 14.53
N LEU A 76 -2.00 8.10 14.94
CA LEU A 76 -3.22 8.34 15.72
C LEU A 76 -2.90 9.03 17.05
N LEU A 77 -1.87 8.55 17.76
CA LEU A 77 -1.44 9.12 19.03
C LEU A 77 -0.93 10.55 18.87
N VAL A 78 -0.11 10.82 17.84
CA VAL A 78 0.38 12.18 17.54
C VAL A 78 -0.77 13.12 17.19
N LEU A 79 -1.77 12.64 16.45
CA LEU A 79 -2.91 13.47 16.03
C LEU A 79 -3.82 13.79 17.22
N VAL A 80 -4.10 12.82 18.09
CA VAL A 80 -4.91 13.03 19.30
C VAL A 80 -4.16 13.89 20.32
N ALA A 81 -2.94 13.53 20.68
CA ALA A 81 -2.15 14.29 21.65
C ALA A 81 -1.83 15.69 21.13
N GLY A 82 -1.39 15.81 19.87
CA GLY A 82 -1.13 17.09 19.22
C GLY A 82 -2.39 17.95 19.12
N GLY A 83 -3.55 17.36 18.82
CA GLY A 83 -4.83 18.06 18.79
C GLY A 83 -5.23 18.62 20.16
N ILE A 84 -5.05 17.82 21.22
CA ILE A 84 -5.31 18.25 22.61
C ILE A 84 -4.34 19.38 23.00
N THR A 85 -3.04 19.19 22.75
CA THR A 85 -2.02 20.20 23.06
C THR A 85 -2.25 21.50 22.30
N ALA A 86 -2.59 21.44 21.00
CA ALA A 86 -2.87 22.63 20.21
C ALA A 86 -4.13 23.34 20.72
N SER A 87 -5.18 22.59 21.03
CA SER A 87 -6.43 23.17 21.59
C SER A 87 -6.16 23.87 22.92
N TYR A 88 -5.41 23.22 23.81
CA TYR A 88 -5.01 23.78 25.09
C TYR A 88 -4.15 25.05 24.91
N ALA A 89 -3.16 25.00 24.01
CA ALA A 89 -2.32 26.14 23.71
C ALA A 89 -3.15 27.34 23.25
N VAL A 90 -4.13 27.15 22.36
CA VAL A 90 -5.02 28.22 21.90
C VAL A 90 -5.86 28.78 23.05
N ILE A 91 -6.44 27.93 23.90
CA ILE A 91 -7.25 28.35 25.05
C ILE A 91 -6.44 29.18 26.04
N VAL A 92 -5.18 28.84 26.27
CA VAL A 92 -4.30 29.55 27.22
C VAL A 92 -3.67 30.79 26.59
N PHE A 93 -3.27 30.74 25.32
CA PHE A 93 -2.66 31.88 24.65
C PHE A 93 -3.65 32.99 24.35
N LEU A 94 -4.93 32.70 24.09
CA LEU A 94 -5.95 33.74 23.87
C LEU A 94 -6.02 34.77 25.02
N PRO A 95 -6.29 34.38 26.29
CA PRO A 95 -6.38 35.31 27.40
C PRO A 95 -5.02 35.94 27.70
N PHE A 96 -3.91 35.23 27.45
CA PHE A 96 -2.57 35.79 27.63
C PHE A 96 -2.30 36.94 26.64
N VAL A 97 -2.68 36.80 25.38
CA VAL A 97 -2.58 37.86 24.37
C VAL A 97 -3.51 39.04 24.70
N GLU A 98 -4.69 38.76 25.25
CA GLU A 98 -5.64 39.80 25.69
C GLU A 98 -5.11 40.59 26.90
N LEU A 99 -4.49 39.92 27.87
CA LEU A 99 -3.81 40.56 29.00
C LEU A 99 -2.63 41.43 28.53
N LEU A 100 -1.82 40.94 27.58
CA LEU A 100 -0.74 41.73 26.98
C LEU A 100 -1.28 42.95 26.23
N LYS A 101 -2.42 42.83 25.55
CA LYS A 101 -3.10 43.96 24.90
C LYS A 101 -3.59 45.00 25.91
N MET A 102 -4.16 44.58 27.03
CA MET A 102 -4.60 45.49 28.11
C MET A 102 -3.42 46.19 28.79
N LEU A 103 -2.28 45.51 28.95
CA LEU A 103 -1.06 46.12 29.52
C LEU A 103 -0.34 47.04 28.53
N GLY A 104 -0.42 46.74 27.24
CA GLY A 104 0.19 47.53 26.17
C GLY A 104 -0.69 48.66 25.63
N SER A 105 -1.98 48.70 25.97
CA SER A 105 -2.83 49.85 25.67
C SER A 105 -2.42 51.01 26.60
N PRO A 106 -1.82 52.09 26.08
CA PRO A 106 -1.55 53.27 26.89
C PRO A 106 -2.90 53.80 27.36
N THR A 107 -3.12 53.71 28.67
CA THR A 107 -4.20 54.42 29.35
C THR A 107 -4.09 55.90 28.99
N LEU A 108 -5.07 56.40 28.21
CA LEU A 108 -5.42 57.82 28.18
C LEU A 108 -6.13 58.19 29.49
#